data_AF-A0A2A4RU22-F1
#
_entry.id   AF-A0A2A4RU22-F1
#
_cell.length_a   1.000
_cell.length_b   1.000
_cell.length_c   1.000
_cell.angle_alpha   90.00
_cell.angle_beta   90.00
_cell.angle_gamma   90.00
#
_symmetry.space_group_name_H-M   'P 1'
#
loop_
_entity.id
_entity.type
_entity.pdbx_description
1 polymer ?
#
loop_
_entity_poly.entity_id
_entity_poly.type
_entity_poly.pdbx_seq_one_letter_code
_entity_poly.pdbx_strand_id
1 'polypeptide(L)'
;MKRIEQYEGRFNHLYLDTKGKVTVGIGHLVPNRNAMATVMLYKLKNKVPFQAASLAEKQAEYDKTSKLPYGQRYGAGSFKSHTTLIMKDSDINAQRDKHVNSFYTELTNIYNKSNGYPDDFDKLHKNVQLALFDMIFNLGATKIVASFPSFNKALKASDWKKSATESNRPDVNAARNSYVKQLFNTVPVVAKPAASMP
;
A
#
# COMPACT_ATOMS: atom_id res chain seq x y z
N MET A 1 -8.23 5.36 3.71
CA MET A 1 -7.92 5.49 2.27
C MET A 1 -7.40 6.88 1.88
N LYS A 2 -8.06 8.01 2.21
CA LYS A 2 -7.59 9.36 1.84
C LYS A 2 -6.10 9.64 2.11
N ARG A 3 -5.54 9.16 3.23
CA ARG A 3 -4.10 9.33 3.53
C ARG A 3 -3.17 8.46 2.68
N ILE A 4 -3.60 7.28 2.24
CA ILE A 4 -2.80 6.44 1.33
C ILE A 4 -2.67 7.13 -0.03
N GLU A 5 -3.78 7.65 -0.55
CA GLU A 5 -3.78 8.43 -1.81
C GLU A 5 -2.91 9.69 -1.72
N GLN A 6 -2.84 10.34 -0.55
CA GLN A 6 -1.94 11.48 -0.33
C GLN A 6 -0.46 11.11 -0.42
N TYR A 7 -0.08 9.89 0.00
CA TYR A 7 1.32 9.47 0.01
C TYR A 7 1.75 8.71 -1.25
N GLU A 8 0.88 7.92 -1.84
CA GLU A 8 1.14 7.16 -3.08
C GLU A 8 0.86 7.98 -4.34
N GLY A 9 -0.01 8.99 -4.22
CA GLY A 9 -0.56 9.72 -5.35
C GLY A 9 -1.59 8.90 -6.13
N ARG A 10 -2.22 9.57 -7.10
CA ARG A 10 -3.20 8.98 -8.01
C ARG A 10 -2.78 9.30 -9.44
N PHE A 11 -2.33 8.29 -10.17
CA PHE A 11 -1.83 8.45 -11.54
C PHE A 11 -2.58 7.50 -12.48
N ASN A 12 -3.25 8.08 -13.46
CA ASN A 12 -4.06 7.33 -14.42
C ASN A 12 -3.26 6.73 -15.59
N HIS A 13 -1.94 6.72 -15.52
CA HIS A 13 -1.04 6.19 -16.55
C HIS A 13 0.02 5.32 -15.89
N LEU A 14 0.69 4.46 -16.66
CA LEU A 14 1.79 3.65 -16.14
C LEU A 14 2.97 4.54 -15.73
N TYR A 15 3.58 4.24 -14.61
CA TYR A 15 4.79 4.90 -14.12
C TYR A 15 5.74 3.88 -13.48
N LEU A 16 7.01 4.26 -13.28
CA LEU A 16 7.92 3.47 -12.45
C LEU A 16 7.91 4.03 -11.02
N ASP A 17 7.74 3.15 -10.04
CA ASP A 17 7.95 3.50 -8.64
C ASP A 17 9.44 3.77 -8.34
N THR A 18 9.75 4.15 -7.11
CA THR A 18 11.14 4.42 -6.69
C THR A 18 12.07 3.21 -6.79
N LYS A 19 11.51 2.00 -6.94
CA LYS A 19 12.22 0.72 -7.10
C LYS A 19 12.24 0.24 -8.55
N GLY A 20 11.78 1.05 -9.50
CA GLY A 20 11.78 0.72 -10.92
C GLY A 20 10.68 -0.25 -11.33
N LYS A 21 9.61 -0.38 -10.54
CA LYS A 21 8.50 -1.28 -10.84
C LYS A 21 7.35 -0.54 -11.50
N VAL A 22 6.83 -1.13 -12.58
CA VAL A 22 5.67 -0.58 -13.30
C VAL A 22 4.44 -0.58 -12.39
N THR A 23 3.82 0.58 -12.26
CA THR A 23 2.74 0.87 -11.32
C THR A 23 1.68 1.75 -12.00
N VAL A 24 0.43 1.69 -11.55
CA VAL A 24 -0.68 2.53 -12.04
C VAL A 24 -1.69 2.81 -10.93
N GLY A 25 -2.58 3.78 -11.14
CA GLY A 25 -3.68 4.08 -10.22
C GLY A 25 -3.16 4.66 -8.91
N ILE A 26 -3.49 3.98 -7.81
CA ILE A 26 -3.01 4.30 -6.46
C ILE A 26 -2.05 3.18 -6.04
N GLY A 27 -0.77 3.29 -6.41
CA GLY A 27 0.27 2.34 -6.01
C GLY A 27 0.05 0.89 -6.49
N HIS A 28 -0.76 0.64 -7.52
CA HIS A 28 -0.99 -0.73 -7.99
C HIS A 28 0.20 -1.24 -8.80
N LEU A 29 1.01 -2.07 -8.17
CA LEU A 29 2.11 -2.78 -8.81
C LEU A 29 1.60 -3.71 -9.93
N VAL A 30 2.15 -3.55 -11.12
CA VAL A 30 2.04 -4.48 -12.23
C VAL A 30 3.33 -5.30 -12.31
N PRO A 31 3.36 -6.51 -11.72
CA PRO A 31 4.61 -7.21 -11.46
C PRO A 31 5.34 -7.69 -12.72
N ASN A 32 4.61 -7.91 -13.82
CA ASN A 32 5.15 -8.35 -15.09
C ASN A 32 4.19 -8.01 -16.24
N ARG A 33 4.68 -8.17 -17.46
CA ARG A 33 3.93 -7.98 -18.70
C ARG A 33 2.60 -8.74 -18.74
N ASN A 34 2.54 -9.96 -18.21
CA ASN A 34 1.33 -10.78 -18.25
C ASN A 34 0.23 -10.23 -17.33
N ALA A 35 0.60 -9.57 -16.23
CA ALA A 35 -0.35 -8.93 -15.32
C ALA A 35 -1.15 -7.79 -15.98
N MET A 36 -0.71 -7.26 -17.14
CA MET A 36 -1.49 -6.29 -17.91
C MET A 36 -2.85 -6.83 -18.37
N ALA A 37 -3.05 -8.15 -18.40
CA ALA A 37 -4.35 -8.75 -18.69
C ALA A 37 -5.46 -8.25 -17.77
N THR A 38 -5.15 -8.00 -16.49
CA THR A 38 -6.14 -7.58 -15.48
C THR A 38 -6.22 -6.07 -15.30
N VAL A 39 -5.36 -5.30 -15.95
CA VAL A 39 -5.34 -3.83 -15.85
C VAL A 39 -6.27 -3.24 -16.91
N MET A 40 -7.23 -2.41 -16.48
CA MET A 40 -8.11 -1.66 -17.38
C MET A 40 -7.39 -0.40 -17.84
N LEU A 41 -7.12 -0.31 -19.15
CA LEU A 41 -6.54 0.87 -19.78
C LEU A 41 -7.31 1.17 -21.06
N TYR A 42 -7.33 2.45 -21.43
CA TYR A 42 -8.11 2.99 -22.53
C TYR A 42 -7.25 3.87 -23.40
N LYS A 43 -7.50 3.78 -24.70
CA LYS A 43 -7.02 4.75 -25.67
C LYS A 43 -7.77 6.06 -25.52
N LEU A 44 -7.07 7.14 -25.79
CA LEU A 44 -7.61 8.49 -25.79
C LEU A 44 -8.08 8.90 -27.19
N LYS A 45 -9.24 9.55 -27.27
CA LYS A 45 -9.66 10.36 -28.41
C LYS A 45 -10.03 11.75 -27.89
N ASN A 46 -9.44 12.81 -28.44
CA ASN A 46 -9.63 14.18 -27.93
C ASN A 46 -9.40 14.31 -26.42
N LYS A 47 -8.35 13.64 -25.89
CA LYS A 47 -8.00 13.59 -24.46
C LYS A 47 -9.03 12.92 -23.53
N VAL A 48 -10.02 12.21 -24.09
CA VAL A 48 -11.03 11.45 -23.33
C VAL A 48 -10.87 9.94 -23.60
N PRO A 49 -10.98 9.07 -22.58
CA PRO A 49 -11.06 7.61 -22.79
C PRO A 49 -12.19 7.25 -23.75
N PHE A 50 -11.87 6.57 -24.85
CA PHE A 50 -12.89 6.23 -25.87
C PHE A 50 -13.02 4.72 -26.12
N GLN A 51 -11.92 3.98 -26.06
CA GLN A 51 -11.90 2.56 -26.38
C GLN A 51 -10.98 1.81 -25.43
N ALA A 52 -11.39 0.64 -24.95
CA ALA A 52 -10.52 -0.24 -24.19
C ALA A 52 -9.29 -0.64 -25.01
N ALA A 53 -8.11 -0.59 -24.40
CA ALA A 53 -6.88 -1.04 -25.03
C ALA A 53 -6.83 -2.58 -25.06
N SER A 54 -6.42 -3.13 -26.19
CA SER A 54 -6.13 -4.55 -26.33
C SER A 54 -4.99 -4.99 -25.40
N LEU A 55 -4.90 -6.29 -25.12
CA LEU A 55 -3.79 -6.84 -24.33
C LEU A 55 -2.43 -6.50 -24.95
N ALA A 56 -2.30 -6.61 -26.27
CA ALA A 56 -1.05 -6.31 -26.97
C ALA A 56 -0.63 -4.83 -26.81
N GLU A 57 -1.56 -3.88 -26.95
CA GLU A 57 -1.30 -2.45 -26.72
C GLU A 57 -0.85 -2.18 -25.28
N LYS A 58 -1.56 -2.78 -24.30
CA LYS A 58 -1.22 -2.66 -22.88
C LYS A 58 0.17 -3.20 -22.56
N GLN A 59 0.51 -4.36 -23.11
CA GLN A 59 1.81 -4.98 -22.91
C GLN A 59 2.95 -4.21 -23.60
N ALA A 60 2.71 -3.64 -24.78
CA ALA A 60 3.68 -2.78 -25.45
C ALA A 60 3.99 -1.52 -24.62
N GLU A 61 2.97 -0.90 -23.99
CA GLU A 61 3.20 0.25 -23.10
C GLU A 61 3.94 -0.14 -21.81
N TYR A 62 3.67 -1.34 -21.26
CA TYR A 62 4.44 -1.90 -20.16
C TYR A 62 5.92 -2.06 -20.52
N ASP A 63 6.22 -2.66 -21.67
CA ASP A 63 7.60 -2.91 -22.13
C ASP A 63 8.37 -1.61 -22.38
N LYS A 64 7.69 -0.56 -22.85
CA LYS A 64 8.27 0.78 -23.01
C LYS A 64 8.51 1.44 -21.65
N THR A 65 7.52 1.42 -20.77
CA THR A 65 7.58 2.07 -19.44
C THR A 65 8.65 1.43 -18.56
N SER A 66 8.77 0.10 -18.57
CA SER A 66 9.75 -0.66 -17.79
C SER A 66 11.23 -0.35 -18.12
N LYS A 67 11.51 0.31 -19.24
CA LYS A 67 12.86 0.69 -19.67
C LYS A 67 13.21 2.15 -19.39
N LEU A 68 12.27 2.92 -18.84
CA LEU A 68 12.49 4.33 -18.51
C LEU A 68 13.39 4.47 -17.27
N PRO A 69 14.07 5.61 -17.09
CA PRO A 69 14.81 5.86 -15.87
C PRO A 69 13.86 6.04 -14.68
N TYR A 70 14.31 5.65 -13.49
CA TYR A 70 13.52 5.68 -12.25
C TYR A 70 14.38 6.10 -11.04
N GLY A 71 13.73 6.21 -9.88
CA GLY A 71 14.34 6.62 -8.61
C GLY A 71 13.74 7.92 -8.07
N GLN A 72 14.26 8.40 -6.94
CA GLN A 72 13.65 9.51 -6.18
C GLN A 72 13.52 10.84 -6.95
N ARG A 73 14.31 11.03 -8.02
CA ARG A 73 14.24 12.21 -8.89
C ARG A 73 13.13 12.16 -9.94
N TYR A 74 12.49 11.01 -10.14
CA TYR A 74 11.42 10.83 -11.14
C TYR A 74 10.09 10.65 -10.42
N GLY A 75 9.28 11.71 -10.38
CA GLY A 75 7.92 11.64 -9.86
C GLY A 75 7.00 10.90 -10.82
N ALA A 76 6.04 10.13 -10.31
CA ALA A 76 5.11 9.35 -11.13
C ALA A 76 4.42 10.17 -12.24
N GLY A 77 4.10 11.44 -11.98
CA GLY A 77 3.51 12.34 -12.97
C GLY A 77 4.39 12.65 -14.19
N SER A 78 5.73 12.52 -14.09
CA SER A 78 6.63 12.77 -15.23
C SER A 78 6.52 11.69 -16.31
N PHE A 79 5.97 10.51 -15.99
CA PHE A 79 5.82 9.41 -16.93
C PHE A 79 4.67 9.64 -17.93
N LYS A 80 3.76 10.57 -17.64
CA LYS A 80 2.59 10.88 -18.47
C LYS A 80 2.93 11.18 -19.93
N SER A 81 4.03 11.89 -20.18
CA SER A 81 4.49 12.22 -21.54
C SER A 81 5.02 11.01 -22.32
N HIS A 82 5.32 9.90 -21.62
CA HIS A 82 5.83 8.67 -22.21
C HIS A 82 4.74 7.61 -22.46
N THR A 83 3.53 7.83 -21.92
CA THR A 83 2.37 6.94 -22.02
C THR A 83 1.30 7.48 -22.97
N THR A 84 0.54 6.59 -23.59
CA THR A 84 -0.60 6.91 -24.47
C THR A 84 -1.92 6.33 -23.97
N LEU A 85 -1.88 5.31 -23.10
CA LEU A 85 -3.06 4.71 -22.49
C LEU A 85 -3.32 5.29 -21.10
N ILE A 86 -4.60 5.35 -20.72
CA ILE A 86 -4.99 5.77 -19.38
C ILE A 86 -6.04 4.86 -18.73
N MET A 87 -6.04 4.83 -17.41
CA MET A 87 -7.07 4.20 -16.58
C MET A 87 -8.18 5.22 -16.29
N LYS A 88 -9.45 4.80 -16.26
CA LYS A 88 -10.54 5.70 -15.84
C LYS A 88 -10.56 5.84 -14.33
N ASP A 89 -11.11 6.94 -13.85
CA ASP A 89 -11.24 7.17 -12.41
C ASP A 89 -12.09 6.11 -11.71
N SER A 90 -13.15 5.63 -12.37
CA SER A 90 -13.99 4.53 -11.88
C SER A 90 -13.18 3.25 -11.68
N ASP A 91 -12.27 2.94 -12.61
CA ASP A 91 -11.49 1.70 -12.55
C ASP A 91 -10.39 1.81 -11.50
N ILE A 92 -9.77 2.99 -11.33
CA ILE A 92 -8.84 3.24 -10.23
C ILE A 92 -9.54 3.03 -8.89
N ASN A 93 -10.78 3.52 -8.76
CA ASN A 93 -11.57 3.34 -7.54
C ASN A 93 -11.91 1.86 -7.29
N ALA A 94 -12.38 1.15 -8.32
CA ALA A 94 -12.69 -0.27 -8.22
C ALA A 94 -11.45 -1.10 -7.86
N GLN A 95 -10.29 -0.78 -8.45
CA GLN A 95 -9.02 -1.44 -8.13
C GLN A 95 -8.58 -1.15 -6.69
N ARG A 96 -8.69 0.10 -6.23
CA ARG A 96 -8.42 0.47 -4.83
C ARG A 96 -9.31 -0.34 -3.90
N ASP A 97 -10.61 -0.38 -4.15
CA ASP A 97 -11.58 -1.06 -3.28
C ASP A 97 -11.31 -2.57 -3.21
N LYS A 98 -10.90 -3.17 -4.33
CA LYS A 98 -10.41 -4.56 -4.36
C LYS A 98 -9.17 -4.76 -3.48
N HIS A 99 -8.18 -3.86 -3.54
CA HIS A 99 -7.01 -3.92 -2.65
C HIS A 99 -7.38 -3.76 -1.19
N VAL A 100 -8.30 -2.83 -0.86
CA VAL A 100 -8.79 -2.65 0.51
C VAL A 100 -9.34 -3.96 1.06
N ASN A 101 -10.20 -4.61 0.30
CA ASN A 101 -10.84 -5.86 0.71
C ASN A 101 -9.82 -6.99 0.85
N SER A 102 -8.91 -7.13 -0.13
CA SER A 102 -7.85 -8.14 -0.06
C SER A 102 -6.94 -7.93 1.14
N PHE A 103 -6.49 -6.69 1.37
CA PHE A 103 -5.63 -6.38 2.51
C PHE A 103 -6.36 -6.54 3.83
N TYR A 104 -7.65 -6.22 3.89
CA TYR A 104 -8.45 -6.50 5.08
C TYR A 104 -8.42 -7.99 5.43
N THR A 105 -8.70 -8.87 4.46
CA THR A 105 -8.65 -10.33 4.64
C THR A 105 -7.27 -10.81 5.09
N GLU A 106 -6.20 -10.29 4.48
CA GLU A 106 -4.82 -10.62 4.88
C GLU A 106 -4.53 -10.16 6.31
N LEU A 107 -4.93 -8.94 6.67
CA LEU A 107 -4.74 -8.39 8.02
C LEU A 107 -5.50 -9.20 9.07
N THR A 108 -6.75 -9.58 8.81
CA THR A 108 -7.53 -10.42 9.75
C THR A 108 -6.92 -11.81 9.92
N ASN A 109 -6.35 -12.37 8.85
CA ASN A 109 -5.70 -13.69 8.90
C ASN A 109 -4.34 -13.65 9.61
N ILE A 110 -3.58 -12.56 9.47
CA ILE A 110 -2.27 -12.41 10.11
C ILE A 110 -2.44 -12.00 11.58
N TYR A 111 -3.22 -10.95 11.85
CA TYR A 111 -3.30 -10.28 13.14
C TYR A 111 -4.55 -10.69 13.91
N ASN A 112 -4.51 -11.86 14.54
CA ASN A 112 -5.61 -12.38 15.36
C ASN A 112 -5.13 -13.08 16.63
N LYS A 113 -6.07 -13.36 17.55
CA LYS A 113 -5.77 -14.02 18.83
C LYS A 113 -5.08 -15.36 18.66
N SER A 114 -5.54 -16.18 17.71
CA SER A 114 -4.95 -17.50 17.46
C SER A 114 -3.48 -17.44 17.04
N ASN A 115 -3.04 -16.35 16.42
CA ASN A 115 -1.64 -16.12 16.05
C ASN A 115 -0.81 -15.46 17.17
N GLY A 116 -1.37 -15.32 18.37
CA GLY A 116 -0.72 -14.78 19.56
C GLY A 116 -0.70 -13.24 19.61
N TYR A 117 -1.59 -12.57 18.89
CA TYR A 117 -1.82 -11.13 19.03
C TYR A 117 -2.84 -10.85 20.16
N PRO A 118 -2.83 -9.64 20.75
CA PRO A 118 -3.68 -9.33 21.89
C PRO A 118 -5.19 -9.43 21.60
N ASP A 119 -5.62 -9.15 20.37
CA ASP A 119 -6.99 -9.37 19.92
C ASP A 119 -7.07 -9.68 18.42
N ASP A 120 -8.28 -10.04 17.96
CA ASP A 120 -8.63 -10.09 16.54
C ASP A 120 -8.49 -8.70 15.93
N PHE A 121 -8.06 -8.62 14.68
CA PHE A 121 -7.76 -7.36 13.99
C PHE A 121 -8.83 -6.27 14.19
N ASP A 122 -10.11 -6.62 14.07
CA ASP A 122 -11.23 -5.68 14.21
C ASP A 122 -11.42 -5.14 15.63
N LYS A 123 -10.92 -5.87 16.64
CA LYS A 123 -10.97 -5.50 18.05
C LYS A 123 -9.72 -4.77 18.52
N LEU A 124 -8.65 -4.76 17.73
CA LEU A 124 -7.48 -3.92 17.99
C LEU A 124 -7.87 -2.44 17.96
N HIS A 125 -7.15 -1.61 18.72
CA HIS A 125 -7.38 -0.16 18.74
C HIS A 125 -7.35 0.43 17.33
N LYS A 126 -8.22 1.42 17.04
CA LYS A 126 -8.41 1.91 15.66
C LYS A 126 -7.12 2.42 15.02
N ASN A 127 -6.25 3.05 15.80
CA ASN A 127 -4.96 3.53 15.30
C ASN A 127 -4.00 2.39 14.93
N VAL A 128 -4.06 1.24 15.62
CA VAL A 128 -3.30 0.04 15.24
C VAL A 128 -3.80 -0.50 13.92
N GLN A 129 -5.13 -0.60 13.73
CA GLN A 129 -5.72 -1.01 12.45
C GLN A 129 -5.29 -0.09 11.30
N LEU A 130 -5.33 1.23 11.50
CA LEU A 130 -4.92 2.22 10.49
C LEU A 130 -3.43 2.11 10.15
N ALA A 131 -2.57 1.90 11.15
CA ALA A 131 -1.14 1.73 10.95
C ALA A 131 -0.83 0.46 10.16
N LEU A 132 -1.47 -0.66 10.51
CA LEU A 132 -1.35 -1.93 9.81
C LEU A 132 -1.84 -1.85 8.36
N PHE A 133 -2.95 -1.14 8.10
CA PHE A 133 -3.42 -0.87 6.75
C PHE A 133 -2.43 -0.04 5.91
N ASP A 134 -1.83 1.01 6.48
CA ASP A 134 -0.80 1.78 5.75
C ASP A 134 0.44 0.91 5.45
N MET A 135 0.88 0.12 6.43
CA MET A 135 2.03 -0.75 6.29
C MET A 135 1.81 -1.86 5.26
N ILE A 136 0.69 -2.57 5.29
CA ILE A 136 0.40 -3.64 4.32
C ILE A 136 0.22 -3.07 2.92
N PHE A 137 -0.31 -1.85 2.78
CA PHE A 137 -0.41 -1.21 1.47
C PHE A 137 0.98 -0.98 0.84
N ASN A 138 1.94 -0.53 1.65
CA ASN A 138 3.31 -0.31 1.18
C ASN A 138 4.13 -1.60 0.99
N LEU A 139 3.95 -2.58 1.87
CA LEU A 139 4.83 -3.75 1.98
C LEU A 139 4.24 -5.00 1.31
N GLY A 140 2.91 -5.13 1.32
CA GLY A 140 2.21 -6.38 1.10
C GLY A 140 2.27 -7.32 2.30
N ALA A 141 1.37 -8.31 2.32
CA ALA A 141 1.19 -9.28 3.41
C ALA A 141 2.47 -10.06 3.75
N THR A 142 3.20 -10.53 2.74
CA THR A 142 4.43 -11.30 2.94
C THR A 142 5.52 -10.48 3.63
N LYS A 143 5.75 -9.23 3.19
CA LYS A 143 6.87 -8.43 3.71
C LYS A 143 6.57 -7.82 5.07
N ILE A 144 5.32 -7.43 5.36
CA ILE A 144 4.97 -6.91 6.69
C ILE A 144 5.20 -7.97 7.78
N VAL A 145 5.13 -9.26 7.44
CA VAL A 145 5.47 -10.36 8.36
C VAL A 145 6.97 -10.67 8.31
N ALA A 146 7.51 -11.00 7.14
CA ALA A 146 8.86 -11.54 7.00
C ALA A 146 9.97 -10.52 7.25
N SER A 147 9.77 -9.25 6.88
CA SER A 147 10.80 -8.22 6.96
C SER A 147 10.70 -7.36 8.23
N PHE A 148 9.63 -7.51 9.02
CA PHE A 148 9.39 -6.72 10.23
C PHE A 148 9.15 -7.60 11.47
N PRO A 149 10.06 -8.54 11.80
CA PRO A 149 9.86 -9.45 12.94
C PRO A 149 9.82 -8.72 14.29
N SER A 150 10.65 -7.70 14.49
CA SER A 150 10.67 -6.90 15.74
C SER A 150 9.37 -6.12 15.96
N PHE A 151 8.82 -5.56 14.88
CA PHE A 151 7.51 -4.89 14.89
C PHE A 151 6.39 -5.88 15.28
N ASN A 152 6.37 -7.05 14.65
CA ASN A 152 5.36 -8.08 14.97
C ASN A 152 5.51 -8.58 16.41
N LYS A 153 6.73 -8.75 16.91
CA LYS A 153 6.98 -9.09 18.32
C LYS A 153 6.44 -8.01 19.27
N ALA A 154 6.64 -6.73 18.94
CA ALA A 154 6.12 -5.62 19.73
C ALA A 154 4.59 -5.57 19.74
N LEU A 155 3.94 -5.80 18.59
CA LEU A 155 2.49 -5.89 18.48
C LEU A 155 1.90 -7.00 19.35
N LYS A 156 2.52 -8.19 19.36
CA LYS A 156 2.08 -9.32 20.22
C LYS A 156 2.18 -8.97 21.71
N ALA A 157 3.18 -8.18 22.09
CA ALA A 157 3.37 -7.71 23.45
C ALA A 157 2.53 -6.47 23.82
N SER A 158 1.71 -5.95 22.89
CA SER A 158 1.03 -4.65 23.03
C SER A 158 1.99 -3.49 23.36
N ASP A 159 3.26 -3.60 22.97
CA ASP A 159 4.26 -2.55 23.19
C ASP A 159 4.13 -1.52 22.06
N TRP A 160 3.21 -0.57 22.24
CA TRP A 160 2.89 0.43 21.22
C TRP A 160 4.05 1.39 20.95
N LYS A 161 4.85 1.73 21.96
CA LYS A 161 6.03 2.60 21.80
C LYS A 161 7.11 1.92 20.96
N LYS A 162 7.35 0.63 21.18
CA LYS A 162 8.26 -0.15 20.33
C LYS A 162 7.67 -0.38 18.96
N SER A 163 6.38 -0.70 18.84
CA SER A 163 5.69 -0.84 17.55
C SER A 163 5.82 0.44 16.71
N ALA A 164 5.72 1.62 17.33
CA ALA A 164 5.93 2.91 16.69
C ALA A 164 7.33 3.03 16.08
N THR A 165 8.37 2.67 16.84
CA THR A 165 9.77 2.71 16.41
C THR A 165 10.06 1.70 15.29
N GLU A 166 9.63 0.46 15.48
CA GLU A 166 9.88 -0.66 14.56
C GLU A 166 9.04 -0.59 13.27
N SER A 167 8.04 0.30 13.21
CA SER A 167 7.21 0.51 12.01
C SER A 167 7.93 1.25 10.87
N ASN A 168 9.13 1.80 11.10
CA ASN A 168 9.84 2.64 10.13
C ASN A 168 10.19 1.86 8.84
N ARG A 169 9.82 2.42 7.68
CA ARG A 169 10.09 1.84 6.36
C ARG A 169 11.11 2.72 5.63
N PRO A 170 12.28 2.20 5.21
CA PRO A 170 13.31 3.03 4.58
C PRO A 170 12.89 3.57 3.20
N ASP A 171 11.99 2.84 2.52
CA ASP A 171 11.58 3.16 1.15
C ASP A 171 10.43 4.18 1.06
N VAL A 172 9.94 4.70 2.20
CA VAL A 172 8.88 5.71 2.23
C VAL A 172 9.39 7.03 2.81
N ASN A 173 8.77 8.13 2.41
CA ASN A 173 9.16 9.44 2.91
C ASN A 173 8.98 9.57 4.44
N ALA A 174 9.75 10.48 5.04
CA ALA A 174 9.75 10.70 6.48
C ALA A 174 8.36 11.08 7.02
N ALA A 175 7.56 11.85 6.27
CA ALA A 175 6.22 12.26 6.70
C ALA A 175 5.26 11.07 6.87
N ARG A 176 5.30 10.08 5.97
CA ARG A 176 4.50 8.85 6.07
C ARG A 176 4.95 7.99 7.24
N ASN A 177 6.26 7.85 7.45
CA ASN A 177 6.79 7.15 8.62
C ASN A 177 6.37 7.84 9.93
N SER A 178 6.45 9.17 10.00
CA SER A 178 6.00 9.95 11.16
C SER A 178 4.51 9.78 11.44
N TYR A 179 3.68 9.74 10.40
CA TYR A 179 2.25 9.48 10.54
C TYR A 179 1.98 8.12 11.20
N VAL A 180 2.57 7.03 10.68
CA VAL A 180 2.37 5.69 11.26
C VAL A 180 2.92 5.60 12.69
N LYS A 181 4.08 6.20 12.95
CA LYS A 181 4.63 6.30 14.32
C LYS A 181 3.66 6.99 15.27
N GLN A 182 3.02 8.08 14.84
CA GLN A 182 2.06 8.82 15.66
C GLN A 182 0.79 8.01 15.95
N LEU A 183 0.31 7.18 15.01
CA LEU A 183 -0.82 6.29 15.25
C LEU A 183 -0.55 5.35 16.44
N PHE A 184 0.62 4.74 16.50
CA PHE A 184 0.99 3.87 17.62
C PHE A 184 1.19 4.65 18.93
N ASN A 185 1.87 5.80 18.88
CA ASN A 185 2.11 6.62 20.08
C ASN A 185 0.83 7.20 20.71
N THR A 186 -0.28 7.22 19.98
CA THR A 186 -1.58 7.72 20.45
C THR A 186 -2.53 6.60 20.89
N VAL A 187 -2.06 5.35 20.90
CA VAL A 187 -2.82 4.24 21.51
C VAL A 187 -2.72 4.38 23.04
N PRO A 188 -3.84 4.45 23.76
CA PRO A 188 -3.81 4.48 25.22
C PRO A 188 -3.12 3.25 25.79
N VAL A 189 -2.24 3.44 26.78
CA VAL A 189 -1.68 2.34 27.55
C VAL A 189 -2.73 1.92 28.57
N VAL A 190 -3.29 0.72 28.42
CA VAL A 190 -4.19 0.17 29.44
C VAL A 190 -3.33 -0.14 30.66
N ALA A 191 -3.59 0.53 31.78
CA ALA A 191 -2.92 0.22 33.04
C ALA A 191 -3.17 -1.25 33.38
N LYS A 192 -2.11 -2.02 33.62
CA LYS A 192 -2.24 -3.39 34.11
C LYS A 192 -2.96 -3.32 35.46
N PRO A 193 -4.05 -4.08 35.70
CA PRO A 193 -4.66 -4.10 37.01
C PRO A 193 -3.60 -4.47 38.04
N ALA A 194 -3.52 -3.67 39.11
CA ALA A 194 -2.60 -3.94 40.21
C ALA A 194 -2.85 -5.37 40.69
N ALA A 195 -1.78 -6.18 40.78
CA ALA A 195 -1.88 -7.49 41.38
C ALA A 195 -2.42 -7.30 42.79
N SER A 196 -3.60 -7.86 43.06
CA SER A 196 -4.13 -7.97 44.42
C SER A 196 -3.10 -8.76 45.23
N MET A 197 -2.40 -8.08 46.13
CA MET A 197 -1.53 -8.74 47.09
C MET A 197 -2.40 -9.60 48.01
N PRO A 198 -2.00 -10.85 48.30
CA PRO A 198 -2.68 -11.70 49.26
C PRO A 198 -2.57 -11.14 50.69
#